data_AF-A0A6G7LSN0-F1
#
_entry.id   AF-A0A6G7LSN0-F1
#
_cell.length_a   1.000
_cell.length_b   1.000
_cell.length_c   1.000
_cell.angle_alpha   90.00
_cell.angle_beta   90.00
_cell.angle_gamma   90.00
#
_symmetry.space_group_name_H-M   'P 1'
#
loop_
_entity.id
_entity.type
_entity.pdbx_description
1 polymer ?
#
loop_
_entity_poly.entity_id
_entity_poly.type
_entity_poly.pdbx_seq_one_letter_code
_entity_poly.pdbx_strand_id
1 'polypeptide(L)'
;MFTGIVQAKCEILAIEKKPGLNTLEVALPPALREGLEIGASVANNGVCLTVTQLADDRAFFDVMEETLAVTNLVGLKVGDKVNIERSLKFGAELGGHILSGHVHTQAQLVQLDVSDSHYNMQLEVAEAWLKYIFYKGFIGINGCSLTIGEVKGNRFMLHLIPETLRLTNLGKLRLSGPQLPI
;
A
#
# COMPACT_ATOMS: atom_id res chain seq x y z
N MET A 1 13.08 2.85 -3.17
CA MET A 1 13.15 2.13 -1.87
C MET A 1 12.36 2.92 -0.85
N PHE A 2 11.67 2.21 0.04
CA PHE A 2 10.73 2.71 1.03
C PHE A 2 10.96 1.99 2.37
N THR A 3 10.23 2.41 3.40
CA THR A 3 10.35 1.89 4.77
C THR A 3 9.08 1.17 5.24
N GLY A 4 7.98 1.35 4.51
CA GLY A 4 6.66 0.86 4.90
C GLY A 4 5.98 1.69 5.98
N ILE A 5 6.48 2.90 6.24
CA ILE A 5 5.86 3.86 7.16
C ILE A 5 5.03 4.84 6.33
N VAL A 6 3.74 4.54 6.21
CA VAL A 6 2.78 5.34 5.47
C VAL A 6 2.70 6.75 6.06
N GLN A 7 2.85 7.75 5.18
CA GLN A 7 2.88 9.16 5.58
C GLN A 7 1.49 9.82 5.48
N ALA A 8 0.65 9.36 4.54
CA ALA A 8 -0.73 9.83 4.41
C ALA A 8 -1.63 8.81 3.70
N LYS A 9 -2.95 8.96 3.93
CA LYS A 9 -4.00 8.43 3.06
C LYS A 9 -4.44 9.53 2.11
N CYS A 10 -4.23 9.33 0.83
CA CYS A 10 -4.55 10.30 -0.20
C CYS A 10 -5.69 9.83 -1.07
N GLU A 11 -6.51 10.77 -1.53
CA GLU A 11 -7.70 10.49 -2.34
C GLU A 11 -7.35 10.40 -3.83
N ILE A 12 -7.98 9.45 -4.52
CA ILE A 12 -7.96 9.35 -5.98
C ILE A 12 -8.95 10.37 -6.55
N LEU A 13 -8.46 11.38 -7.24
CA LEU A 13 -9.26 12.46 -7.81
C LEU A 13 -9.79 12.11 -9.20
N ALA A 14 -8.99 11.42 -9.99
CA ALA A 14 -9.36 10.97 -11.34
C ALA A 14 -8.60 9.70 -11.72
N ILE A 15 -9.20 8.93 -12.63
CA ILE A 15 -8.57 7.76 -13.25
C ILE A 15 -8.83 7.85 -14.75
N GLU A 16 -7.77 8.04 -15.53
CA GLU A 16 -7.84 8.01 -16.98
C GLU A 16 -7.39 6.63 -17.46
N LYS A 17 -8.30 5.87 -18.09
CA LYS A 17 -7.99 4.55 -18.63
C LYS A 17 -7.56 4.67 -20.09
N LYS A 18 -6.35 4.21 -20.40
CA LYS A 18 -5.79 4.17 -21.77
C LYS A 18 -5.44 2.72 -22.13
N PRO A 19 -5.33 2.37 -23.41
CA PRO A 19 -4.83 1.06 -23.80
C PRO A 19 -3.43 0.80 -23.22
N GLY A 20 -3.28 -0.26 -22.41
CA GLY A 20 -2.02 -0.68 -21.78
C GLY A 20 -1.54 0.15 -20.58
N LEU A 21 -2.25 1.23 -20.21
CA LEU A 21 -1.80 2.18 -19.19
C LEU A 21 -3.00 2.89 -18.54
N ASN A 22 -2.99 3.05 -17.21
CA ASN A 22 -3.90 3.98 -16.53
C ASN A 22 -3.11 5.15 -15.94
N THR A 23 -3.65 6.37 -16.04
CA THR A 23 -3.13 7.53 -15.31
C THR A 23 -3.99 7.74 -14.06
N LEU A 24 -3.37 7.70 -12.89
CA LEU A 24 -3.98 8.02 -11.60
C LEU A 24 -3.67 9.45 -11.21
N GLU A 25 -4.70 10.23 -10.89
CA GLU A 25 -4.55 11.54 -10.27
C GLU A 25 -4.81 11.41 -8.76
N VAL A 26 -3.83 11.78 -7.95
CA VAL A 26 -3.84 11.56 -6.50
C VAL A 26 -3.65 12.88 -5.78
N ALA A 27 -4.58 13.22 -4.88
CA ALA A 27 -4.46 14.39 -4.02
C ALA A 27 -3.24 14.25 -3.09
N LEU A 28 -2.35 15.24 -3.03
CA LEU A 28 -1.19 15.22 -2.14
C LEU A 28 -1.17 16.42 -1.18
N PRO A 29 -1.06 16.19 0.14
CA PRO A 29 -0.93 17.28 1.11
C PRO A 29 0.39 18.05 0.89
N PRO A 30 0.46 19.34 1.29
CA PRO A 30 1.64 20.18 1.08
C PRO A 30 2.96 19.54 1.54
N ALA A 31 2.96 18.90 2.71
CA ALA A 31 4.15 18.23 3.27
C ALA A 31 4.71 17.09 2.39
N LEU A 32 3.88 16.44 1.57
CA LEU A 32 4.34 15.40 0.63
C LEU A 32 4.72 15.96 -0.74
N ARG A 33 4.34 17.21 -1.05
CA ARG A 33 4.69 17.89 -2.31
C ARG A 33 5.98 18.70 -2.22
N GLU A 34 6.37 19.11 -1.02
CA GLU A 34 7.58 19.92 -0.83
C GLU A 34 8.84 19.21 -1.37
N GLY A 35 9.47 19.82 -2.38
CA GLY A 35 10.63 19.23 -3.07
C GLY A 35 10.34 17.88 -3.73
N LEU A 36 9.09 17.64 -4.15
CA LEU A 36 8.73 16.53 -5.02
C LEU A 36 8.92 16.96 -6.47
N GLU A 37 9.53 16.11 -7.29
CA GLU A 37 9.86 16.42 -8.68
C GLU A 37 9.24 15.36 -9.61
N ILE A 38 9.03 15.74 -10.87
CA ILE A 38 8.69 14.78 -11.93
C ILE A 38 9.85 13.78 -12.05
N GLY A 39 9.53 12.49 -12.17
CA GLY A 39 10.50 11.40 -12.13
C GLY A 39 10.76 10.83 -10.74
N ALA A 40 10.30 11.48 -9.67
CA ALA A 40 10.42 10.95 -8.31
C ALA A 40 9.56 9.69 -8.13
N SER A 41 9.99 8.79 -7.25
CA SER A 41 9.27 7.56 -6.90
C SER A 41 8.45 7.74 -5.62
N VAL A 42 7.15 7.42 -5.69
CA VAL A 42 6.19 7.47 -4.59
C VAL A 42 5.41 6.16 -4.55
N ALA A 43 5.38 5.53 -3.38
CA ALA A 43 4.62 4.32 -3.18
C ALA A 43 3.12 4.64 -3.03
N ASN A 44 2.29 4.00 -3.85
CA ASN A 44 0.83 4.05 -3.79
C ASN A 44 0.32 2.67 -3.40
N ASN A 45 -0.25 2.51 -2.19
CA ASN A 45 -0.53 1.19 -1.60
C ASN A 45 0.70 0.24 -1.65
N GLY A 46 1.90 0.78 -1.48
CA GLY A 46 3.14 0.00 -1.56
C GLY A 46 3.65 -0.27 -2.97
N VAL A 47 2.94 0.17 -4.02
CA VAL A 47 3.40 0.08 -5.40
C VAL A 47 4.28 1.28 -5.72
N CYS A 48 5.54 1.06 -6.08
CA CYS A 48 6.45 2.11 -6.52
C CYS A 48 5.97 2.69 -7.86
N LEU A 49 5.53 3.94 -7.86
CA LEU A 49 5.11 4.65 -9.07
C LEU A 49 5.94 5.91 -9.28
N THR A 50 6.17 6.24 -10.54
CA THR A 50 6.88 7.45 -10.94
C THR A 50 5.90 8.61 -11.09
N VAL A 51 6.22 9.76 -10.49
CA VAL A 51 5.49 11.01 -10.70
C VAL A 51 5.68 11.46 -12.14
N THR A 52 4.60 11.50 -12.93
CA THR A 52 4.64 11.92 -14.34
C THR A 52 4.26 13.38 -14.53
N GLN A 53 3.44 13.91 -13.63
CA GLN A 53 3.04 15.31 -13.60
C GLN A 53 2.78 15.76 -12.15
N LEU A 54 2.95 17.06 -11.90
CA LEU A 54 2.61 17.72 -10.64
C LEU A 54 1.69 18.91 -10.91
N ALA A 55 0.75 19.13 -10.00
CA ALA A 55 -0.05 20.34 -9.91
C ALA A 55 -0.17 20.80 -8.44
N ASP A 56 -0.86 21.92 -8.21
CA ASP A 56 -0.86 22.62 -6.92
C ASP A 56 -1.28 21.76 -5.72
N ASP A 57 -2.13 20.76 -5.90
CA ASP A 57 -2.72 19.94 -4.84
C ASP A 57 -2.65 18.43 -5.10
N ARG A 58 -1.94 18.00 -6.14
CA ARG A 58 -2.00 16.62 -6.66
C ARG A 58 -0.75 16.21 -7.45
N ALA A 59 -0.56 14.91 -7.56
CA ALA A 59 0.42 14.28 -8.43
C ALA A 59 -0.25 13.25 -9.33
N PHE A 60 0.40 12.98 -10.46
CA PHE A 60 -0.08 12.02 -11.45
C PHE A 60 0.90 10.87 -11.57
N PHE A 61 0.35 9.67 -11.75
CA PHE A 61 1.11 8.44 -11.86
C PHE A 61 0.57 7.60 -13.00
N ASP A 62 1.45 7.22 -13.91
CA ASP A 62 1.13 6.25 -14.95
C ASP A 62 1.41 4.83 -14.43
N VAL A 63 0.42 3.96 -14.59
CA VAL A 63 0.45 2.57 -14.11
C VAL A 63 0.28 1.63 -15.29
N MET A 64 1.31 0.84 -15.56
CA MET A 64 1.31 -0.19 -16.61
C MET A 64 0.30 -1.29 -16.30
N GLU A 65 -0.27 -1.87 -17.35
CA GLU A 65 -1.21 -3.01 -17.24
C GLU A 65 -0.63 -4.19 -16.45
N GLU A 66 0.66 -4.49 -16.59
CA GLU A 66 1.33 -5.55 -15.82
C GLU A 66 1.28 -5.27 -14.30
N THR A 67 1.53 -4.02 -13.89
CA THR A 67 1.42 -3.59 -12.49
C THR A 67 -0.03 -3.63 -12.01
N LEU A 68 -0.99 -3.25 -12.87
CA LEU A 68 -2.41 -3.31 -12.54
C LEU A 68 -2.87 -4.75 -12.32
N ALA A 69 -2.36 -5.72 -13.09
CA ALA A 69 -2.74 -7.12 -13.03
C ALA A 69 -2.38 -7.80 -11.69
N VAL A 70 -1.37 -7.29 -10.98
CA VAL A 70 -0.87 -7.87 -9.72
C VAL A 70 -1.10 -7.00 -8.49
N THR A 71 -1.84 -5.89 -8.63
CA THR A 71 -2.08 -4.93 -7.54
C THR A 71 -3.55 -4.59 -7.41
N ASN A 72 -3.93 -3.99 -6.27
CA ASN A 72 -5.30 -3.51 -6.09
C ASN A 72 -5.60 -2.19 -6.82
N LEU A 73 -4.61 -1.62 -7.51
CA LEU A 73 -4.77 -0.37 -8.23
C LEU A 73 -5.78 -0.49 -9.38
N VAL A 74 -5.92 -1.68 -9.97
CA VAL A 74 -6.92 -1.95 -11.03
C VAL A 74 -8.37 -1.78 -10.57
N GLY A 75 -8.62 -1.98 -9.28
CA GLY A 75 -9.95 -1.90 -8.67
C GLY A 75 -10.31 -0.53 -8.12
N LEU A 76 -9.39 0.43 -8.14
CA LEU A 76 -9.61 1.77 -7.59
C LEU A 76 -10.70 2.51 -8.34
N LYS A 77 -11.41 3.35 -7.59
CA LYS A 77 -12.42 4.29 -8.05
C LYS A 77 -12.08 5.69 -7.57
N VAL A 78 -12.62 6.69 -8.25
CA VAL A 78 -12.56 8.09 -7.78
C VAL A 78 -13.18 8.17 -6.37
N GLY A 79 -12.51 8.86 -5.46
CA GLY A 79 -12.85 8.96 -4.04
C GLY A 79 -12.23 7.89 -3.15
N ASP A 80 -11.64 6.82 -3.71
CA ASP A 80 -10.90 5.84 -2.92
C ASP A 80 -9.65 6.47 -2.30
N LYS A 81 -9.19 5.89 -1.18
CA LYS A 81 -7.98 6.35 -0.49
C LYS A 81 -6.85 5.35 -0.59
N VAL A 82 -5.71 5.80 -1.07
CA VAL A 82 -4.46 5.02 -1.18
C VAL A 82 -3.47 5.47 -0.11
N ASN A 83 -2.68 4.53 0.40
CA ASN A 83 -1.56 4.84 1.28
C ASN A 83 -0.41 5.42 0.47
N ILE A 84 0.14 6.53 0.91
CA ILE A 84 1.25 7.22 0.27
C ILE A 84 2.50 7.21 1.16
N GLU A 85 3.63 6.85 0.55
CA GLU A 85 4.97 6.99 1.13
C GLU A 85 5.94 7.48 0.04
N ARG A 86 6.69 8.54 0.33
CA ARG A 86 7.79 9.00 -0.53
C ARG A 86 9.00 8.09 -0.39
N SER A 87 9.81 8.02 -1.46
CA SER A 87 11.07 7.31 -1.41
C SER A 87 11.97 7.78 -0.25
N LEU A 88 12.64 6.82 0.37
CA LEU A 88 13.59 7.06 1.44
C LEU A 88 14.70 8.02 0.99
N LYS A 89 15.01 9.02 1.84
CA LYS A 89 16.19 9.87 1.69
C LYS A 89 17.36 9.31 2.49
N PHE A 90 18.58 9.51 2.01
CA PHE A 90 19.77 9.14 2.77
C PHE A 90 19.82 9.89 4.11
N GLY A 91 20.14 9.17 5.19
CA GLY A 91 20.18 9.72 6.55
C GLY A 91 18.82 9.87 7.23
N ALA A 92 17.72 9.49 6.59
CA ALA A 92 16.42 9.44 7.23
C ALA A 92 16.28 8.18 8.12
N GLU A 93 15.42 8.28 9.14
CA GLU A 93 15.09 7.16 10.01
C GLU A 93 14.43 6.00 9.23
N LEU A 94 14.84 4.77 9.53
CA LEU A 94 14.21 3.55 9.03
C LEU A 94 13.29 2.99 10.11
N GLY A 95 12.06 3.50 10.19
CA GLY A 95 11.09 3.10 11.22
C GLY A 95 10.42 1.74 11.00
N GLY A 96 10.44 1.22 9.77
CA GLY A 96 9.89 -0.09 9.42
C GLY A 96 10.97 -1.04 8.92
N HIS A 97 10.79 -1.60 7.73
CA HIS A 97 11.80 -2.41 7.05
C HIS A 97 11.94 -1.98 5.59
N ILE A 98 13.03 -2.38 4.95
CA ILE A 98 13.32 -1.98 3.58
C ILE A 98 12.31 -2.63 2.63
N LEU A 99 11.53 -1.78 1.94
CA LEU A 99 10.61 -2.17 0.88
C LEU A 99 11.10 -1.65 -0.47
N SER A 100 11.06 -2.50 -1.49
CA SER A 100 11.34 -2.10 -2.88
C SER A 100 10.20 -1.25 -3.46
N GLY A 101 8.97 -1.58 -3.07
CA GLY A 101 7.75 -1.12 -3.72
C GLY A 101 7.37 -1.95 -4.95
N HIS A 102 8.04 -3.09 -5.17
CA HIS A 102 7.65 -4.07 -6.17
C HIS A 102 6.73 -5.09 -5.50
N VAL A 103 5.45 -5.05 -5.85
CA VAL A 103 4.44 -5.96 -5.33
C VAL A 103 4.64 -7.33 -5.98
N HIS A 104 4.65 -8.38 -5.15
CA HIS A 104 4.89 -9.74 -5.60
C HIS A 104 3.58 -10.47 -5.91
N THR A 105 2.58 -10.27 -5.05
CA THR A 105 1.27 -10.91 -5.16
C THR A 105 0.25 -10.10 -4.37
N GLN A 106 -0.97 -10.61 -4.31
CA GLN A 106 -2.01 -10.09 -3.43
C GLN A 106 -2.42 -11.14 -2.39
N ALA A 107 -2.89 -10.66 -1.24
CA ALA A 107 -3.46 -11.48 -0.17
C ALA A 107 -4.94 -11.12 0.06
N GLN A 108 -5.78 -12.13 0.27
CA GLN A 108 -7.19 -11.95 0.57
C GLN A 108 -7.39 -11.82 2.08
N LEU A 109 -8.15 -10.82 2.52
CA LEU A 109 -8.62 -10.75 3.90
C LEU A 109 -9.72 -11.81 4.11
N VAL A 110 -9.50 -12.78 5.00
CA VAL A 110 -10.43 -13.89 5.25
C VAL A 110 -11.06 -13.87 6.64
N GLN A 111 -10.45 -13.16 7.59
CA GLN A 111 -11.03 -12.89 8.91
C GLN A 111 -10.64 -11.49 9.39
N LEU A 112 -11.57 -10.80 10.03
CA LEU A 112 -11.35 -9.47 10.61
C LEU A 112 -12.08 -9.39 11.95
N ASP A 113 -11.32 -9.37 13.04
CA ASP A 113 -11.84 -9.16 14.39
C ASP A 113 -11.52 -7.72 14.83
N VAL A 114 -12.57 -6.93 14.99
CA VAL A 114 -12.48 -5.52 15.38
C VAL A 114 -12.75 -5.38 16.87
N SER A 115 -11.84 -4.71 17.57
CA SER A 115 -12.04 -4.27 18.95
C SER A 115 -11.83 -2.75 19.07
N ASP A 116 -12.12 -2.20 20.24
CA ASP A 116 -11.93 -0.77 20.52
C ASP A 116 -10.45 -0.34 20.47
N SER A 117 -9.51 -1.26 20.69
CA SER A 117 -8.09 -0.94 20.84
C SER A 117 -7.20 -1.44 19.70
N HIS A 118 -7.64 -2.42 18.91
CA HIS A 118 -6.83 -3.01 17.83
C HIS A 118 -7.69 -3.83 16.86
N TYR A 119 -7.16 -4.05 15.66
CA TYR A 119 -7.75 -4.97 14.68
C TYR A 119 -6.87 -6.20 14.55
N ASN A 120 -7.48 -7.38 14.57
CA ASN A 120 -6.82 -8.63 14.20
C ASN A 120 -7.30 -9.04 12.80
N MET A 121 -6.36 -9.26 11.90
CA MET A 121 -6.64 -9.61 10.52
C MET A 121 -6.01 -10.96 10.22
N GLN A 122 -6.77 -11.87 9.62
CA GLN A 122 -6.22 -13.06 8.98
C GLN A 122 -6.23 -12.86 7.47
N LEU A 123 -5.07 -13.00 6.85
CA LEU A 123 -4.93 -12.93 5.41
C LEU A 123 -4.55 -14.29 4.86
N GLU A 124 -5.07 -14.58 3.68
CA GLU A 124 -4.77 -15.77 2.90
C GLU A 124 -3.98 -15.38 1.65
N VAL A 125 -2.97 -16.17 1.32
CA VAL A 125 -2.14 -16.00 0.12
C VAL A 125 -2.03 -17.31 -0.63
N ALA A 126 -1.70 -17.26 -1.92
CA ALA A 126 -1.39 -18.46 -2.68
C ALA A 126 -0.19 -19.21 -2.07
N GLU A 127 -0.27 -20.54 -2.01
CA GLU A 127 0.68 -21.41 -1.29
C GLU A 127 2.15 -21.21 -1.71
N ALA A 128 2.39 -20.88 -2.99
CA ALA A 128 3.72 -20.65 -3.53
C ALA A 128 4.52 -19.56 -2.80
N TRP A 129 3.83 -18.62 -2.12
CA TRP A 129 4.43 -17.51 -1.39
C TRP A 129 4.72 -17.80 0.08
N LEU A 130 4.21 -18.91 0.63
CA LEU A 130 4.33 -19.19 2.08
C LEU A 130 5.76 -19.39 2.55
N LYS A 131 6.65 -19.87 1.67
CA LYS A 131 8.08 -20.01 1.95
C LYS A 131 8.79 -18.69 2.27
N TYR A 132 8.11 -17.54 2.12
CA TYR A 132 8.63 -16.21 2.44
C TYR A 132 7.93 -15.56 3.65
N ILE A 133 6.92 -16.22 4.25
CA ILE A 133 6.09 -15.65 5.32
C ILE A 133 6.35 -16.44 6.61
N PHE A 134 6.97 -15.79 7.58
CA PHE A 134 7.42 -16.42 8.82
C PHE A 134 6.80 -15.74 10.04
N TYR A 135 6.45 -16.53 11.07
CA TYR A 135 6.06 -16.00 12.37
C TYR A 135 7.14 -15.05 12.90
N LYS A 136 6.74 -13.85 13.36
CA LYS A 136 7.64 -12.75 13.78
C LYS A 136 8.54 -12.17 12.69
N GLY A 137 8.37 -12.58 11.44
CA GLY A 137 8.91 -11.87 10.29
C GLY A 137 8.18 -10.55 10.04
N PHE A 138 8.54 -9.88 8.95
CA PHE A 138 7.92 -8.64 8.51
C PHE A 138 7.34 -8.78 7.10
N ILE A 139 6.33 -7.99 6.79
CA ILE A 139 5.66 -7.98 5.49
C ILE A 139 5.14 -6.57 5.16
N GLY A 140 5.14 -6.21 3.88
CA GLY A 140 4.47 -5.01 3.38
C GLY A 140 3.03 -5.34 3.01
N ILE A 141 2.03 -4.63 3.53
CA ILE A 141 0.61 -4.76 3.10
C ILE A 141 0.08 -3.37 2.74
N ASN A 142 -0.36 -3.15 1.51
CA ASN A 142 -0.71 -1.79 1.05
C ASN A 142 0.40 -0.75 1.38
N GLY A 143 1.67 -1.17 1.33
CA GLY A 143 2.81 -0.32 1.70
C GLY A 143 3.00 -0.11 3.20
N CYS A 144 2.28 -0.80 4.06
CA CYS A 144 2.49 -0.76 5.51
C CYS A 144 3.46 -1.88 5.91
N SER A 145 4.57 -1.52 6.56
CA SER A 145 5.47 -2.47 7.22
C SER A 145 4.80 -3.00 8.48
N LEU A 146 4.57 -4.31 8.52
CA LEU A 146 3.86 -4.98 9.61
C LEU A 146 4.60 -6.24 10.06
N THR A 147 4.47 -6.58 11.34
CA THR A 147 4.99 -7.83 11.89
C THR A 147 3.99 -8.95 11.69
N ILE A 148 4.46 -10.08 11.15
CA ILE A 148 3.66 -11.28 10.94
C ILE A 148 3.38 -11.95 12.29
N GLY A 149 2.09 -12.12 12.58
CA GLY A 149 1.56 -12.93 13.69
C GLY A 149 1.55 -14.42 13.35
N GLU A 150 0.67 -15.18 13.98
CA GLU A 150 0.53 -16.64 13.75
C GLU A 150 0.41 -16.97 12.25
N VAL A 151 1.12 -18.01 11.81
CA VAL A 151 1.06 -18.53 10.44
C VAL A 151 0.52 -19.96 10.50
N LYS A 152 -0.56 -20.24 9.77
CA LYS A 152 -1.22 -21.55 9.75
C LYS A 152 -1.73 -21.87 8.34
N GLY A 153 -1.25 -22.97 7.77
CA GLY A 153 -1.56 -23.31 6.38
C GLY A 153 -1.10 -22.18 5.44
N ASN A 154 -1.99 -21.72 4.56
CA ASN A 154 -1.73 -20.60 3.67
C ASN A 154 -2.16 -19.22 4.19
N ARG A 155 -2.27 -19.10 5.52
CA ARG A 155 -2.79 -17.90 6.19
C ARG A 155 -1.83 -17.37 7.23
N PHE A 156 -1.86 -16.07 7.42
CA PHE A 156 -1.08 -15.38 8.45
C PHE A 156 -1.89 -14.27 9.12
N MET A 157 -1.56 -13.99 10.38
CA MET A 157 -2.20 -12.97 11.18
C MET A 157 -1.43 -11.65 11.14
N LEU A 158 -2.16 -10.54 11.23
CA LEU A 158 -1.62 -9.21 11.50
C LEU A 158 -2.42 -8.57 12.63
N HIS A 159 -1.72 -7.80 13.46
CA HIS A 159 -2.29 -7.11 14.61
C HIS A 159 -2.04 -5.61 14.44
N LEU A 160 -3.10 -4.84 14.21
CA LEU A 160 -2.99 -3.42 13.90
C LEU A 160 -3.33 -2.58 15.12
N ILE A 161 -2.39 -1.71 15.49
CA ILE A 161 -2.56 -0.72 16.55
C ILE A 161 -3.37 0.50 16.07
N PRO A 162 -3.93 1.31 16.98
CA PRO A 162 -4.76 2.46 16.62
C PRO A 162 -4.05 3.45 15.68
N GLU A 163 -2.75 3.67 15.88
CA GLU A 163 -2.00 4.62 15.07
C GLU A 163 -1.88 4.17 13.61
N THR A 164 -1.61 2.88 13.37
CA THR A 164 -1.61 2.31 12.02
C THR A 164 -2.99 2.43 11.37
N LEU A 165 -4.06 2.15 12.10
CA LEU A 165 -5.43 2.27 11.58
C LEU A 165 -5.79 3.73 11.25
N ARG A 166 -5.33 4.68 12.07
CA ARG A 166 -5.54 6.11 11.87
C ARG A 166 -4.83 6.61 10.62
N LEU A 167 -3.56 6.24 10.43
CA LEU A 167 -2.73 6.73 9.32
C LEU A 167 -2.97 6.02 7.98
N THR A 168 -3.44 4.77 7.99
CA THR A 168 -3.49 3.92 6.79
C THR A 168 -4.92 3.54 6.38
N ASN A 169 -5.11 3.06 5.15
CA ASN A 169 -6.40 2.61 4.64
C ASN A 169 -6.83 1.23 5.17
N LEU A 170 -6.01 0.58 6.00
CA LEU A 170 -6.29 -0.76 6.53
C LEU A 170 -7.55 -0.81 7.41
N GLY A 171 -7.89 0.28 8.13
CA GLY A 171 -9.12 0.34 8.94
C GLY A 171 -10.43 0.33 8.13
N LYS A 172 -10.36 0.55 6.81
CA LYS A 172 -11.53 0.52 5.92
C LYS A 172 -11.75 -0.84 5.25
N LEU A 173 -10.86 -1.81 5.48
CA LEU A 173 -10.96 -3.12 4.85
C LEU A 173 -12.17 -3.90 5.33
N ARG A 174 -12.68 -4.77 4.46
CA ARG A 174 -13.85 -5.63 4.67
C ARG A 174 -13.56 -7.00 4.05
N LEU A 175 -14.21 -8.05 4.55
CA LEU A 175 -13.99 -9.44 4.08
C LEU A 175 -14.25 -9.61 2.57
N SER A 176 -15.23 -8.90 2.02
CA SER A 176 -15.54 -8.88 0.57
C SER A 176 -14.80 -7.76 -0.19
N GLY A 177 -13.78 -7.17 0.44
CA GLY A 177 -12.97 -6.11 -0.16
C GLY A 177 -11.96 -6.65 -1.18
N PRO A 178 -11.24 -5.74 -1.88
CA PRO A 178 -10.20 -6.14 -2.81
C PRO A 178 -9.06 -6.85 -2.08
N GLN A 179 -8.35 -7.71 -2.80
CA GLN A 179 -7.10 -8.30 -2.32
C GLN A 179 -6.05 -7.21 -2.09
N LEU A 180 -5.14 -7.45 -1.17
CA LEU A 180 -4.15 -6.47 -0.72
C LEU A 180 -2.77 -6.80 -1.33
N PRO A 181 -2.12 -5.86 -2.02
CA PRO A 181 -0.73 -5.95 -2.43
C PRO A 181 0.21 -6.32 -1.28
N ILE A 182 1.06 -7.32 -1.52
CA ILE A 182 2.14 -7.78 -0.63
C ILE A 182 3.48 -7.96 -1.34
#